data_AF-A0A7C7QUA8-F1
#
_entry.id   AF-A0A7C7QUA8-F1
#
_cell.length_a   1.000
_cell.length_b   1.000
_cell.length_c   1.000
_cell.angle_alpha   90.00
_cell.angle_beta   90.00
_cell.angle_gamma   90.00
#
_symmetry.space_group_name_H-M   'P 1'
#
loop_
_entity.id
_entity.type
_entity.pdbx_description
1 polymer ?
#
loop_
_entity_poly.entity_id
_entity_poly.type
_entity_poly.pdbx_seq_one_letter_code
_entity_poly.pdbx_strand_id
1 'polypeptide(L)'
;HVAFWVPSPLNIIDLLDLMATTGHVGNIERGPGRHGISNAFFLYILDPDGHRIEIYCSDYQTVDPDMEPIKWDLQDPQRQTLWGAPAPKSWFEHGTRFVGVDTRDSQIAASPIVAP
;
A
#
# COMPACT_ATOMS: atom_id res chain seq x y z
N HIS A 1 -5.14 -4.64 4.21
CA HIS A 1 -3.80 -5.14 4.55
C HIS A 1 -3.59 -4.96 6.05
N VAL A 2 -2.55 -5.57 6.61
CA VAL A 2 -1.99 -5.22 7.92
C VAL A 2 -0.66 -4.51 7.67
N ALA A 3 -0.36 -3.45 8.42
CA ALA A 3 0.84 -2.64 8.20
C ALA A 3 1.84 -2.75 9.37
N PHE A 4 3.12 -2.86 9.06
CA PHE A 4 4.22 -2.85 10.02
C PHE A 4 5.18 -1.71 9.69
N TRP A 5 5.52 -0.94 10.73
CA TRP A 5 6.49 0.13 10.61
C TRP A 5 7.92 -0.40 10.69
N VAL A 6 8.80 0.16 9.87
CA VAL A 6 10.25 -0.02 9.98
C VAL A 6 10.97 1.33 10.14
N PRO A 7 12.18 1.37 10.73
CA PRO A 7 12.86 2.64 11.00
C PRO A 7 13.25 3.44 9.76
N SER A 8 13.58 2.78 8.66
CA SER A 8 14.13 3.45 7.48
C SER A 8 13.73 2.80 6.16
N PRO A 9 13.77 3.54 5.04
CA PRO A 9 13.57 2.98 3.71
C PRO A 9 14.55 1.85 3.37
N LEU A 10 15.77 1.88 3.92
CA LEU A 10 16.76 0.83 3.69
C LEU A 10 16.29 -0.54 4.19
N ASN A 11 15.51 -0.60 5.27
CA ASN A 11 14.97 -1.88 5.74
C ASN A 11 13.98 -2.51 4.75
N ILE A 12 13.26 -1.69 3.98
CA ILE A 12 12.38 -2.15 2.91
C ILE A 12 13.21 -2.63 1.70
N ILE A 13 14.31 -1.94 1.36
CA ILE A 13 15.22 -2.38 0.31
C ILE A 13 15.90 -3.70 0.69
N ASP A 14 16.39 -3.83 1.93
CA ASP A 14 17.00 -5.06 2.44
C ASP A 14 16.02 -6.25 2.36
N LEU A 15 14.73 -6.02 2.67
CA LEU A 15 13.70 -7.04 2.53
C LEU A 15 13.48 -7.45 1.07
N LEU A 16 13.47 -6.50 0.13
CA LEU A 16 13.35 -6.79 -1.31
C LEU A 16 14.52 -7.64 -1.81
N ASP A 17 15.75 -7.29 -1.42
CA ASP A 17 16.95 -8.02 -1.79
C ASP A 17 16.95 -9.45 -1.20
N LEU A 18 16.47 -9.60 0.04
CA LEU A 18 16.27 -10.91 0.64
C LEU A 18 15.25 -11.74 -0.15
N MET A 19 14.06 -11.17 -0.43
CA MET A 19 13.02 -11.86 -1.20
C MET A 19 13.50 -12.27 -2.60
N ALA A 20 14.37 -11.46 -3.22
CA ALA A 20 15.00 -11.76 -4.50
C ALA A 20 15.91 -12.99 -4.48
N THR A 21 16.55 -13.26 -3.34
CA THR A 21 17.51 -14.37 -3.19
C THR A 21 16.91 -15.63 -2.56
N THR A 22 15.73 -15.53 -1.93
CA THR A 22 15.07 -16.64 -1.24
C THR A 22 13.83 -17.18 -1.97
N GLY A 23 13.61 -16.79 -3.23
CA GLY A 23 12.50 -17.31 -4.04
C GLY A 23 11.14 -16.67 -3.76
N HIS A 24 11.11 -15.48 -3.15
CA HIS A 24 9.88 -14.76 -2.79
C HIS A 24 9.59 -13.55 -3.67
N VAL A 25 10.29 -13.38 -4.81
CA VAL A 25 10.00 -12.27 -5.76
C VAL A 25 8.53 -12.21 -6.15
N GLY A 26 7.91 -13.38 -6.38
CA GLY A 26 6.49 -13.47 -6.76
C GLY A 26 5.51 -13.02 -5.67
N ASN A 27 5.97 -12.86 -4.42
CA ASN A 27 5.16 -12.35 -3.32
C ASN A 27 5.12 -10.81 -3.28
N ILE A 28 5.97 -10.11 -4.04
CA ILE A 28 5.96 -8.65 -4.14
C ILE A 28 4.77 -8.22 -4.98
N GLU A 29 3.82 -7.53 -4.36
CA GLU A 29 2.61 -7.09 -5.07
C GLU A 29 2.76 -5.68 -5.63
N ARG A 30 3.26 -4.74 -4.82
CA ARG A 30 3.33 -3.32 -5.19
C ARG A 30 4.42 -2.61 -4.42
N GLY A 31 5.27 -1.85 -5.13
CA GLY A 31 6.35 -1.05 -4.56
C GLY A 31 7.74 -1.59 -4.91
N PRO A 32 8.80 -1.06 -4.25
CA PRO A 32 8.71 -0.03 -3.23
C PRO A 32 8.29 1.31 -3.86
N GLY A 33 7.66 2.16 -3.07
CA GLY A 33 7.19 3.46 -3.54
C GLY A 33 7.06 4.48 -2.43
N ARG A 34 6.71 5.70 -2.82
CA ARG A 34 6.34 6.78 -1.91
C ARG A 34 4.86 7.07 -2.11
N HIS A 35 4.05 7.01 -1.06
CA HIS A 35 2.67 7.44 -1.15
C HIS A 35 2.57 8.97 -1.21
N GLY A 36 1.56 9.50 -1.90
CA GLY A 36 1.18 10.91 -1.76
C GLY A 36 0.45 11.13 -0.43
N ILE A 37 -0.69 10.46 -0.26
CA ILE A 37 -1.35 10.33 1.06
C ILE A 37 -0.36 9.67 2.03
N SER A 38 -0.30 10.13 3.29
CA SER A 38 0.67 9.70 4.32
C SER A 38 2.15 9.99 4.06
N ASN A 39 2.59 10.29 2.83
CA ASN A 39 4.02 10.46 2.51
C ASN A 39 4.91 9.24 2.87
N ALA A 40 4.31 8.09 3.22
CA ALA A 40 5.06 6.93 3.65
C ALA A 40 5.85 6.30 2.50
N PHE A 41 7.06 5.82 2.80
CA PHE A 41 7.73 4.86 1.94
C PHE A 41 7.09 3.51 2.21
N PHE A 42 6.67 2.80 1.17
CA PHE A 42 5.84 1.61 1.32
C PHE A 42 6.33 0.47 0.43
N LEU A 43 6.02 -0.74 0.86
CA LEU A 43 6.08 -1.98 0.10
C LEU A 43 4.88 -2.85 0.49
N TYR A 44 4.21 -3.42 -0.50
CA TYR A 44 3.16 -4.42 -0.29
C TYR A 44 3.59 -5.79 -0.77
N ILE A 45 3.41 -6.78 0.10
CA ILE A 45 3.70 -8.18 -0.15
C ILE A 45 2.48 -9.05 0.20
N LEU A 46 2.43 -10.24 -0.40
CA LEU A 46 1.44 -11.27 -0.10
C LEU A 46 2.10 -12.40 0.68
N ASP A 47 1.49 -12.81 1.79
CA ASP A 47 1.90 -14.01 2.52
C ASP A 47 1.49 -15.31 1.76
N PRO A 48 1.83 -16.50 2.26
CA PRO A 48 1.49 -17.76 1.59
C PRO A 48 -0.02 -18.00 1.36
N ASP A 49 -0.88 -17.41 2.19
CA ASP A 49 -2.34 -17.51 2.08
C ASP A 49 -2.95 -16.35 1.26
N GLY A 50 -2.10 -15.45 0.73
CA GLY A 50 -2.49 -14.27 -0.03
C GLY A 50 -2.94 -13.11 0.84
N HIS A 51 -2.67 -13.11 2.14
CA HIS A 51 -2.93 -11.95 2.99
C HIS A 51 -1.93 -10.83 2.69
N ARG A 52 -2.48 -9.63 2.44
CA ARG A 52 -1.67 -8.46 2.08
C ARG A 52 -1.06 -7.81 3.31
N ILE A 53 0.25 -7.65 3.30
CA ILE A 53 1.04 -6.99 4.34
C ILE A 53 1.70 -5.75 3.73
N GLU A 54 1.64 -4.63 4.46
CA GLU A 54 2.39 -3.41 4.16
C GLU A 54 3.59 -3.31 5.09
N ILE A 55 4.76 -3.04 4.52
CA ILE A 55 5.94 -2.59 5.27
C ILE A 55 6.12 -1.12 4.93
N TYR A 56 6.11 -0.25 5.95
CA TYR A 56 6.14 1.19 5.72
C TYR A 56 7.08 1.94 6.66
N CYS A 57 7.50 3.14 6.26
CA CYS A 57 8.21 4.08 7.13
C CYS A 57 7.99 5.53 6.69
N SER A 58 8.41 6.48 7.52
CA SER A 58 8.49 7.91 7.18
C SER A 58 7.16 8.60 6.84
N ASP A 59 6.09 8.28 7.57
CA ASP A 59 4.90 9.13 7.69
C ASP A 59 5.21 10.34 8.60
N TYR A 60 4.23 11.21 8.86
CA TYR A 60 4.33 12.38 9.72
C TYR A 60 3.54 12.23 11.02
N GLN A 61 3.87 13.06 12.02
CA GLN A 61 3.14 13.08 13.29
C GLN A 61 1.79 13.78 13.14
N THR A 62 0.75 13.19 13.70
CA THR A 62 -0.63 13.72 13.75
C THR A 62 -1.10 13.96 15.19
N VAL A 63 -0.16 14.32 16.06
CA VAL A 63 -0.38 14.41 17.51
C VAL A 63 -1.09 15.70 17.94
N ASP A 64 -0.99 16.75 17.13
CA ASP A 64 -1.59 18.05 17.43
C ASP A 64 -3.11 17.99 17.18
N PRO A 65 -3.94 18.39 18.16
CA PRO A 65 -5.41 18.24 18.07
C PRO A 65 -6.06 19.17 17.04
N ASP A 66 -5.35 20.20 16.59
CA ASP A 66 -5.77 21.18 15.59
C ASP A 66 -5.15 20.92 14.20
N MET A 67 -4.49 19.78 14.00
CA MET A 67 -3.99 19.40 12.68
C MET A 67 -5.15 19.16 11.71
N GLU A 68 -5.29 20.05 10.72
CA GLU A 68 -6.34 19.94 9.71
C GLU A 68 -6.07 18.81 8.70
N PRO A 69 -7.12 18.07 8.25
CA PRO A 69 -6.95 17.01 7.27
C PRO A 69 -6.47 17.51 5.90
N ILE A 70 -5.44 16.87 5.35
CA ILE A 70 -5.01 17.10 3.97
C ILE A 70 -5.97 16.41 3.01
N LYS A 71 -6.60 17.19 2.13
CA LYS A 71 -7.56 16.70 1.12
C LYS A 71 -6.87 16.55 -0.22
N TRP A 72 -7.06 15.39 -0.85
CA TRP A 72 -6.51 15.08 -2.17
C TRP A 72 -7.61 14.89 -3.18
N ASP A 73 -7.40 15.40 -4.39
CA ASP A 73 -8.32 15.20 -5.51
C ASP A 73 -8.25 13.73 -5.99
N LEU A 74 -9.40 13.14 -6.32
CA LEU A 74 -9.46 11.75 -6.79
C LEU A 74 -8.70 11.53 -8.10
N GLN A 75 -8.62 12.55 -8.95
CA GLN A 75 -7.95 12.60 -10.24
C GLN A 75 -6.46 12.96 -10.12
N ASP A 76 -5.97 13.35 -8.94
CA ASP A 76 -4.55 13.62 -8.75
C ASP A 76 -3.74 12.32 -8.87
N PRO A 77 -2.85 12.18 -9.88
CA PRO A 77 -2.06 10.97 -10.07
C PRO A 77 -1.03 10.75 -8.95
N GLN A 78 -0.59 11.81 -8.26
CA GLN A 78 0.39 11.72 -7.18
C GLN A 78 -0.23 11.26 -5.85
N ARG A 79 -1.56 11.32 -5.72
CA ARG A 79 -2.28 10.94 -4.50
C ARG A 79 -1.93 9.54 -4.01
N GLN A 80 -1.86 8.56 -4.92
CA GLN A 80 -1.63 7.15 -4.56
C GLN A 80 -0.14 6.80 -4.52
N THR A 81 0.62 7.25 -5.52
CA THR A 81 2.06 7.05 -5.62
C THR A 81 2.69 8.37 -6.07
N LEU A 82 3.47 9.00 -5.19
CA LEU A 82 4.10 10.31 -5.43
C LEU A 82 5.02 10.30 -6.67
N TRP A 83 5.67 9.17 -6.94
CA TRP A 83 6.58 8.99 -8.09
C TRP A 83 5.88 8.46 -9.35
N GLY A 84 4.56 8.30 -9.32
CA GLY A 84 3.76 7.93 -10.49
C GLY A 84 3.80 6.45 -10.89
N ALA A 85 4.43 5.56 -10.11
CA ALA A 85 4.33 4.12 -10.39
C ALA A 85 2.87 3.65 -10.23
N PRO A 86 2.27 3.06 -11.27
CA PRO A 86 0.85 2.75 -11.25
C PRO A 86 0.57 1.54 -10.36
N ALA A 87 -0.60 1.53 -9.70
CA ALA A 87 -1.00 0.42 -8.86
C ALA A 87 -1.51 -0.76 -9.71
N PRO A 88 -1.10 -2.01 -9.43
CA PRO A 88 -1.59 -3.17 -10.15
C PRO A 88 -3.08 -3.38 -9.89
N LYS A 89 -3.77 -4.06 -10.82
CA LYS A 89 -5.20 -4.38 -10.67
C LYS A 89 -5.53 -5.14 -9.37
N SER A 90 -4.65 -6.05 -8.95
CA SER A 90 -4.80 -6.79 -7.69
C SER A 90 -4.91 -5.87 -6.47
N TRP A 91 -4.28 -4.69 -6.50
CA TRP A 91 -4.37 -3.71 -5.43
C TRP A 91 -5.82 -3.30 -5.13
N PHE A 92 -6.66 -3.22 -6.17
CA PHE A 92 -8.04 -2.77 -6.07
C PHE A 92 -9.03 -3.91 -5.86
N GLU A 93 -8.75 -5.09 -6.40
CA GLU A 93 -9.70 -6.21 -6.43
C GLU A 93 -9.41 -7.32 -5.42
N HIS A 94 -8.15 -7.48 -5.02
CA HIS A 94 -7.75 -8.53 -4.08
C HIS A 94 -7.91 -8.06 -2.64
N GLY A 95 -8.58 -8.86 -1.82
CA GLY A 95 -8.80 -8.61 -0.40
C GLY A 95 -9.07 -9.89 0.36
N THR A 96 -8.54 -9.99 1.59
CA THR A 96 -8.77 -11.11 2.48
C THR A 96 -10.19 -11.09 3.03
N ARG A 97 -10.87 -12.24 3.02
CA ARG A 97 -12.20 -12.41 3.65
C ARG A 97 -12.08 -12.53 5.17
N PHE A 98 -12.99 -11.89 5.89
CA PHE A 98 -13.08 -12.04 7.34
C PHE A 98 -13.97 -13.24 7.69
N VAL A 99 -13.58 -14.00 8.72
CA VAL A 99 -14.34 -15.16 9.18
C VAL A 99 -15.71 -14.73 9.69
N GLY A 100 -16.77 -15.37 9.17
CA GLY A 100 -18.15 -15.09 9.58
C GLY A 100 -18.72 -13.76 9.07
N VAL A 101 -18.06 -13.11 8.11
CA VAL A 101 -18.53 -11.84 7.54
C VAL A 101 -18.73 -11.99 6.04
N ASP A 102 -19.97 -11.85 5.59
CA ASP A 102 -20.30 -11.85 4.17
C ASP A 102 -19.83 -10.55 3.50
N THR A 103 -19.27 -10.68 2.29
CA THR A 103 -18.90 -9.54 1.45
C THR A 103 -20.14 -8.98 0.77
N ARG A 104 -20.19 -7.66 0.61
CA ARG A 104 -21.22 -6.95 -0.16
C ARG A 104 -20.58 -6.02 -1.17
N ASP A 105 -21.28 -5.74 -2.25
CA ASP A 105 -20.83 -4.77 -3.23
C ASP A 105 -20.77 -3.36 -2.64
N SER A 106 -19.81 -2.57 -3.11
CA SER A 106 -19.71 -1.16 -2.77
C SER A 106 -20.94 -0.41 -3.30
N GLN A 107 -21.53 0.44 -2.46
CA GLN A 107 -22.60 1.35 -2.88
C GLN A 107 -22.07 2.53 -3.73
N ILE A 108 -20.75 2.70 -3.79
CA ILE A 108 -20.07 3.75 -4.54
C ILE A 108 -19.35 3.12 -5.73
N ALA A 109 -19.67 3.58 -6.94
CA ALA A 109 -18.93 3.28 -8.15
C ALA A 109 -17.67 4.15 -8.20
N ALA A 110 -16.52 3.59 -7.82
CA ALA A 110 -15.23 4.26 -7.94
C ALA A 110 -14.57 3.91 -9.28
N SER A 111 -13.93 4.91 -9.91
CA SER A 111 -13.11 4.73 -11.11
C SER A 111 -11.64 5.00 -10.78
N PRO A 112 -10.92 4.05 -10.15
CA PRO A 112 -9.53 4.27 -9.78
C PRO A 112 -8.62 4.33 -11.02
N ILE A 113 -7.49 5.02 -10.88
CA ILE A 113 -6.40 4.96 -11.86
C ILE A 113 -5.67 3.64 -11.62
N VAL A 114 -5.77 2.70 -12.58
CA VAL A 114 -5.16 1.37 -12.52
C VAL A 114 -4.02 1.30 -13.55
N ALA A 115 -2.96 0.56 -13.25
CA ALA A 115 -1.94 0.22 -14.24
C ALA A 115 -2.57 -0.45 -15.47
N PRO A 116 -2.08 -0.18 -16.70
CA PRO A 116 -2.50 -0.90 -17.89
C PRO A 116 -2.19 -2.40 -17.81
#